data_AF-A0A831YDR8-F1
#
_entry.id   AF-A0A831YDR8-F1
#
_cell.length_a   1.000
_cell.length_b   1.000
_cell.length_c   1.000
_cell.angle_alpha   90.00
_cell.angle_beta   90.00
_cell.angle_gamma   90.00
#
_symmetry.space_group_name_H-M   'P 1'
#
loop_
_entity.id
_entity.type
_entity.pdbx_description
1 polymer ?
#
loop_
_entity_poly.entity_id
_entity_poly.type
_entity_poly.pdbx_seq_one_letter_code
_entity_poly.pdbx_strand_id
1 'polypeptide(L)'
;VIDYKKMENLLCHPVIPTSAKDRYGIDELVKKLVEVYENKKFIQCEHFEPQFEEYLKKVVQLVKDYKPVLLDVYPKRFLAISLLEGSLNETLQKELEEKIEEIRQEIKSLYKKDIKTLIVEERYGVVLSIYHQTVKKQQEDVVDSSITLDRIFLHKYFGIPIFLFLVWLVFEITFKVSSPYVEWLDKVLSVISSWTLSLLDSVKAPEVLKSFVAEGVLGGVGFVLVFVPVLFTLYVIIAILEGSGYIARAAFLMDRFFGVLGLSGKSFIPLLLGFGCNVPAVYATKTIESEKEKILTTLMIPFMSCGARLTVFAFFVSIFFTDNKGLVIFSLYLIGIMVAVLVALILNRFYFKTKSQFFIMELPPYRLPTFRYVINTAWSRVKAFVVEAGTFIFAMSVLIWFLTNIPYGAKKDETILANVSKQVAVVFEPLGFGTWQATASLFSGFVAKEVVLSAMGNFYVGEKIEEEKKNLTFIEGLSEIGSGFVEANINLVKNFVAIFGFTKQQQQEFDKNLASAIREAFTPISAYSFLVFLLLYTPCLATVFAIKQELNSYRWMFASIAINFTSAWIVSFIVYNLLKNFL
;
A
#
# COMPACT_ATOMS: atom_id res chain seq x y z
N VAL A 1 -15.70 -33.39 8.05
CA VAL A 1 -16.13 -33.43 9.48
C VAL A 1 -15.02 -34.03 10.34
N ILE A 2 -14.74 -33.44 11.50
CA ILE A 2 -13.71 -33.92 12.45
C ILE A 2 -14.41 -34.33 13.76
N ASP A 3 -14.09 -35.51 14.28
CA ASP A 3 -14.52 -35.98 15.60
C ASP A 3 -13.51 -35.55 16.66
N TYR A 4 -13.77 -34.39 17.29
CA TYR A 4 -12.86 -33.76 18.24
C TYR A 4 -12.64 -34.60 19.51
N LYS A 5 -13.69 -35.26 20.03
CA LYS A 5 -13.60 -36.09 21.24
C LYS A 5 -12.74 -37.33 20.99
N LYS A 6 -12.92 -37.95 19.83
CA LYS A 6 -12.09 -39.10 19.45
C LYS A 6 -10.63 -38.68 19.22
N MET A 7 -10.41 -37.50 18.65
CA MET A 7 -9.07 -36.94 18.47
C MET A 7 -8.39 -36.60 19.80
N GLU A 8 -9.13 -36.03 20.75
CA GLU A 8 -8.66 -35.77 22.12
C GLU A 8 -8.24 -37.05 22.84
N ASN A 9 -9.05 -38.10 22.75
CA ASN A 9 -8.72 -39.40 23.34
C ASN A 9 -7.48 -40.05 22.72
N LEU A 10 -7.32 -39.95 21.39
CA LEU A 10 -6.17 -40.53 20.70
C LEU A 10 -4.88 -39.73 20.94
N LEU A 11 -4.93 -38.39 20.90
CA LEU A 11 -3.77 -37.53 21.15
C LEU A 11 -3.40 -37.44 22.64
N CYS A 12 -4.30 -37.85 23.53
CA CYS A 12 -4.17 -37.70 24.98
C CYS A 12 -4.01 -36.24 25.45
N HIS A 13 -4.46 -35.30 24.62
CA HIS A 13 -4.41 -33.87 24.89
C HIS A 13 -5.74 -33.23 24.51
N PRO A 14 -6.19 -32.21 25.25
CA PRO A 14 -7.42 -31.50 24.93
C PRO A 14 -7.41 -30.93 23.52
N VAL A 15 -8.47 -31.19 22.76
CA VAL A 15 -8.66 -30.68 21.39
C VAL A 15 -9.84 -29.73 21.37
N ILE A 16 -9.56 -28.44 21.16
CA ILE A 16 -10.59 -27.40 21.20
C ILE A 16 -10.76 -26.82 19.80
N PRO A 17 -11.94 -27.00 19.17
CA PRO A 17 -12.19 -26.44 17.85
C PRO A 17 -12.30 -24.92 17.93
N THR A 18 -11.42 -24.21 17.24
CA THR A 18 -11.40 -22.75 17.21
C THR A 18 -11.61 -22.19 15.80
N SER A 19 -12.47 -21.19 15.65
CA SER A 19 -12.58 -20.38 14.43
C SER A 19 -12.15 -18.95 14.73
N ALA A 20 -11.02 -18.52 14.16
CA ALA A 20 -10.55 -17.14 14.28
C ALA A 20 -11.50 -16.12 13.62
N LYS A 21 -12.23 -16.56 12.58
CA LYS A 21 -13.21 -15.73 11.85
C LYS A 21 -14.40 -15.38 12.74
N ASP A 22 -14.94 -16.39 13.42
CA ASP A 22 -16.18 -16.27 14.20
C ASP A 22 -15.91 -16.04 15.70
N ARG A 23 -14.63 -16.01 16.10
CA ARG A 23 -14.17 -16.03 17.50
C ARG A 23 -14.73 -17.21 18.31
N TYR A 24 -15.04 -18.30 17.63
CA TYR A 24 -15.55 -19.52 18.25
C TYR A 24 -14.42 -20.27 18.96
N GLY A 25 -14.69 -20.79 20.16
CA GLY A 25 -13.79 -21.66 20.92
C GLY A 25 -12.59 -20.98 21.58
N ILE A 26 -12.40 -19.67 21.42
CA ILE A 26 -11.23 -18.95 21.97
C ILE A 26 -11.29 -18.89 23.50
N ASP A 27 -12.45 -18.55 24.07
CA ASP A 27 -12.59 -18.47 25.53
C ASP A 27 -12.46 -19.86 26.18
N GLU A 28 -12.95 -20.90 25.51
CA GLU A 28 -12.82 -22.29 25.94
C GLU A 28 -11.36 -22.75 25.88
N LEU A 29 -10.64 -22.38 24.80
CA LEU A 29 -9.21 -22.62 24.67
C LEU A 29 -8.41 -21.99 25.81
N VAL A 30 -8.67 -20.72 26.12
CA VAL A 30 -7.99 -20.02 27.22
C VAL A 30 -8.29 -20.66 28.57
N LYS A 31 -9.56 -21.03 28.83
CA LYS A 31 -9.92 -21.73 30.08
C LYS A 31 -9.20 -23.08 30.21
N LYS A 32 -9.15 -23.87 29.13
CA LYS A 32 -8.49 -25.18 29.17
C LYS A 32 -6.98 -25.05 29.31
N LEU A 33 -6.36 -24.03 28.72
CA LEU A 33 -4.95 -23.73 28.91
C LEU A 33 -4.61 -23.50 30.39
N VAL A 34 -5.43 -22.70 31.09
CA VAL A 34 -5.28 -22.46 32.53
C VAL A 34 -5.46 -23.77 33.31
N GLU A 35 -6.51 -24.54 33.00
CA GLU A 35 -6.80 -25.81 33.67
C GLU A 35 -5.66 -26.84 33.51
N VAL A 36 -5.07 -26.96 32.31
CA VAL A 36 -3.94 -27.88 32.06
C VAL A 36 -2.69 -27.45 32.82
N TYR A 37 -2.42 -26.14 32.87
CA TYR A 37 -1.29 -25.59 33.61
C TYR A 37 -1.41 -25.84 35.12
N GLU A 38 -2.59 -25.57 35.70
CA GLU A 38 -2.86 -25.75 37.13
C GLU A 38 -2.83 -27.22 37.54
N ASN A 39 -3.42 -28.11 36.74
CA ASN A 39 -3.51 -29.53 37.07
C ASN A 39 -2.17 -30.29 36.95
N LYS A 40 -1.14 -29.71 36.31
CA LYS A 40 0.20 -30.32 36.07
C LYS A 40 0.17 -31.76 35.54
N LYS A 41 -0.93 -32.19 34.91
CA LYS A 41 -1.09 -33.53 34.36
C LYS A 41 -0.70 -33.51 32.89
N PHE A 42 0.58 -33.75 32.64
CA PHE A 42 1.06 -34.06 31.30
C PHE A 42 0.91 -35.57 31.07
N ILE A 43 -0.14 -35.95 30.34
CA ILE A 43 -0.32 -37.34 29.93
C ILE A 43 0.66 -37.60 28.79
N GLN A 44 1.56 -38.56 28.99
CA GLN A 44 2.48 -39.01 27.97
C GLN A 44 1.92 -40.28 27.36
N CYS A 45 1.63 -40.26 26.06
CA CYS A 45 1.04 -41.42 25.39
C CYS A 45 2.02 -42.13 24.48
N GLU A 46 2.09 -43.44 24.65
CA GLU A 46 2.89 -44.37 23.86
C GLU A 46 2.10 -44.69 22.58
N HIS A 47 2.57 -44.15 21.46
CA HIS A 47 1.89 -44.25 20.17
C HIS A 47 2.65 -45.10 19.15
N PHE A 48 3.94 -45.35 19.40
CA PHE A 48 4.75 -46.16 18.49
C PHE A 48 4.46 -47.64 18.72
N GLU A 49 4.92 -48.47 17.79
CA GLU A 49 4.83 -49.92 17.93
C GLU A 49 5.38 -50.37 19.30
N PRO A 50 4.70 -51.29 20.03
CA PRO A 50 5.11 -51.69 21.37
C PRO A 50 6.58 -52.13 21.49
N GLN A 51 7.10 -52.82 20.46
CA GLN A 51 8.50 -53.23 20.41
C GLN A 51 9.44 -52.03 20.33
N PHE A 52 9.09 -51.00 19.55
CA PHE A 52 9.88 -49.78 19.46
C PHE A 52 9.80 -48.94 20.75
N GLU A 53 8.67 -48.95 21.45
CA GLU A 53 8.51 -48.32 22.77
C GLU A 53 9.42 -48.96 23.83
N GLU A 54 9.64 -50.28 23.77
CA GLU A 54 10.60 -50.95 24.65
C GLU A 54 12.03 -50.47 24.42
N TYR A 55 12.44 -50.23 23.17
CA TYR A 55 13.75 -49.65 22.87
C TYR A 55 13.88 -48.23 23.42
N LEU A 56 12.84 -47.40 23.31
CA LEU A 56 12.84 -46.07 23.93
C LEU A 56 13.01 -46.16 25.45
N LYS A 57 12.31 -47.09 26.12
CA LYS A 57 12.45 -47.33 27.57
C LYS A 57 13.87 -47.78 27.94
N LYS A 58 14.49 -48.66 27.15
CA LYS A 58 15.90 -49.08 27.32
C LYS A 58 16.85 -47.87 27.23
N VAL A 59 16.67 -47.00 26.24
CA VAL A 59 17.50 -45.78 26.09
C VAL A 59 17.33 -44.83 27.27
N VAL A 60 16.10 -44.61 27.75
CA VAL A 60 15.85 -43.79 28.96
C VAL A 60 16.56 -44.38 30.18
N GLN A 61 16.54 -45.71 30.34
CA GLN A 61 17.21 -46.38 31.44
C GLN A 61 18.74 -46.19 31.36
N LEU A 62 19.32 -46.31 30.16
CA LEU A 62 20.75 -46.03 29.96
C LEU A 62 21.11 -44.58 30.29
N VAL A 63 20.31 -43.60 29.87
CA VAL A 63 20.55 -42.20 30.26
C VAL A 63 20.51 -42.04 31.78
N LYS A 64 19.60 -42.73 32.47
CA LYS A 64 19.49 -42.68 33.94
C LYS A 64 20.75 -43.21 34.62
N ASP A 65 21.35 -44.27 34.07
CA ASP A 65 22.50 -44.94 34.65
C ASP A 65 23.81 -44.18 34.38
N TYR A 66 23.95 -43.52 33.22
CA TYR A 66 25.19 -42.88 32.79
C TYR A 66 25.22 -41.34 32.93
N LYS A 67 24.09 -40.65 32.70
CA LYS A 67 24.00 -39.18 32.74
C LYS A 67 22.60 -38.71 33.15
N PRO A 68 22.19 -38.93 34.42
CA PRO A 68 20.83 -38.64 34.88
C PRO A 68 20.42 -37.17 34.75
N VAL A 69 21.39 -36.25 34.75
CA VAL A 69 21.17 -34.80 34.57
C VAL A 69 20.35 -34.49 33.31
N LEU A 70 20.45 -35.29 32.25
CA LEU A 70 19.68 -35.06 31.02
C LEU A 70 18.18 -35.30 31.19
N LEU A 71 17.78 -36.12 32.16
CA LEU A 71 16.38 -36.41 32.44
C LEU A 71 15.68 -35.25 33.17
N ASP A 72 16.45 -34.37 33.80
CA ASP A 72 15.94 -33.14 34.43
C ASP A 72 15.78 -32.00 33.43
N VAL A 73 16.60 -32.00 32.36
CA VAL A 73 16.58 -30.97 31.30
C VAL A 73 15.56 -31.30 30.22
N TYR A 74 15.47 -32.57 29.81
CA TYR A 74 14.68 -32.98 28.66
C TYR A 74 13.56 -33.97 29.02
N PRO A 75 12.38 -33.88 28.37
CA PRO A 75 11.36 -34.92 28.48
C PRO A 75 11.91 -36.28 28.04
N LYS A 76 11.69 -37.31 28.86
CA LYS A 76 12.27 -38.66 28.70
C LYS A 76 12.16 -39.23 27.28
N ARG A 77 10.97 -39.12 26.67
CA ARG A 77 10.69 -39.65 25.33
C ARG A 77 11.38 -38.84 24.22
N PHE A 78 11.39 -37.51 24.34
CA PHE A 78 12.10 -36.66 23.40
C PHE A 78 13.59 -37.00 23.40
N LEU A 79 14.18 -37.12 24.59
CA LEU A 79 15.58 -37.47 24.76
C LEU A 79 15.91 -38.83 24.13
N ALA A 80 15.11 -39.86 24.39
CA ALA A 80 15.33 -41.19 23.82
C ALA A 80 15.29 -41.19 22.28
N ILE A 81 14.31 -40.50 21.68
CA ILE A 81 14.18 -40.39 20.23
C ILE A 81 15.36 -39.60 19.63
N SER A 82 15.72 -38.46 20.22
CA SER A 82 16.83 -37.63 19.72
C SER A 82 18.18 -38.32 19.84
N LEU A 83 18.39 -39.11 20.89
CA LEU A 83 19.59 -39.94 21.05
C LEU A 83 19.63 -41.05 20.00
N LEU A 84 18.52 -41.72 19.71
CA LEU A 84 18.47 -42.73 18.65
C LEU A 84 18.66 -42.15 17.25
N GLU A 85 18.11 -40.96 16.95
CA GLU A 85 18.32 -40.26 15.67
C GLU A 85 19.74 -39.69 15.51
N GLY A 86 20.44 -39.43 16.62
CA GLY A 86 21.71 -38.71 16.64
C GLY A 86 21.55 -37.22 16.40
N SER A 87 20.40 -36.65 16.78
CA SER A 87 20.05 -35.23 16.58
C SER A 87 20.37 -34.35 17.79
N LEU A 88 20.81 -34.93 18.90
CA LEU A 88 21.16 -34.21 20.12
C LEU A 88 22.59 -33.65 20.04
N ASN A 89 22.76 -32.33 20.08
CA ASN A 89 24.07 -31.64 20.05
C ASN A 89 24.76 -31.59 21.42
N GLU A 90 24.64 -32.64 22.23
CA GLU A 90 25.36 -32.73 23.50
C GLU A 90 26.53 -33.71 23.42
N THR A 91 27.62 -33.40 24.13
CA THR A 91 28.71 -34.34 24.32
C THR A 91 28.27 -35.47 25.25
N LEU A 92 28.15 -36.66 24.69
CA LEU A 92 27.84 -37.89 25.42
C LEU A 92 29.13 -38.52 25.95
N GLN A 93 29.02 -39.27 27.05
CA GLN A 93 30.12 -40.15 27.47
C GLN A 93 30.28 -41.27 26.44
N LYS A 94 31.53 -41.65 26.12
CA LYS A 94 31.83 -42.69 25.13
C LYS A 94 31.09 -44.01 25.40
N GLU A 95 31.00 -44.42 26.66
CA GLU A 95 30.31 -45.65 27.07
C GLU A 95 28.79 -45.61 26.80
N LEU A 96 28.16 -44.45 26.94
CA LEU A 96 26.74 -44.25 26.64
C LEU A 96 26.51 -44.24 25.12
N GLU A 97 27.42 -43.61 24.37
CA GLU A 97 27.36 -43.54 22.91
C GLU A 97 27.53 -44.94 22.27
N GLU A 98 28.46 -45.76 22.77
CA GLU A 98 28.64 -47.15 22.34
C GLU A 98 27.37 -47.99 22.56
N LYS A 99 26.74 -47.89 23.74
CA LYS A 99 25.50 -48.63 24.03
C LYS A 99 24.30 -48.16 23.19
N ILE A 100 24.21 -46.86 22.87
CA ILE A 100 23.16 -46.35 21.98
C ILE A 100 23.39 -46.88 20.55
N GLU A 101 24.65 -46.97 20.12
CA GLU A 101 24.99 -47.53 18.80
C GLU A 101 24.69 -49.04 18.72
N GLU A 102 24.91 -49.80 19.79
CA GLU A 102 24.48 -51.21 19.90
C GLU A 102 22.96 -51.32 19.69
N ILE A 103 22.16 -50.47 20.35
CA ILE A 103 20.70 -50.46 20.18
C ILE A 103 20.32 -50.08 18.74
N ARG A 104 21.00 -49.11 18.11
CA ARG A 104 20.76 -48.76 16.70
C ARG A 104 21.03 -49.94 15.78
N GLN A 105 22.10 -50.70 16.02
CA GLN A 105 22.41 -51.91 15.26
C GLN A 105 21.38 -53.02 15.48
N GLU A 106 20.91 -53.21 16.71
CA GLU A 106 19.85 -54.17 17.05
C GLU A 106 18.56 -53.82 16.27
N ILE A 107 18.12 -52.57 16.33
CA ILE A 107 16.94 -52.08 15.59
C ILE A 107 17.12 -52.26 14.07
N LYS A 108 18.31 -51.94 13.54
CA LYS A 108 18.62 -52.11 12.12
C LYS A 108 18.57 -53.57 11.67
N SER A 109 19.01 -54.49 12.53
CA SER A 109 18.98 -55.93 12.25
C SER A 109 17.55 -56.50 12.25
N LEU A 110 16.72 -56.04 13.19
CA LEU A 110 15.33 -56.48 13.37
C LEU A 110 14.42 -55.94 12.27
N TYR A 111 14.44 -54.63 12.03
CA TYR A 111 13.55 -53.94 11.10
C TYR A 111 14.09 -53.86 9.67
N LYS A 112 15.36 -54.23 9.44
CA LYS A 112 16.07 -54.14 8.15
C LYS A 112 16.03 -52.73 7.53
N LYS A 113 15.91 -51.70 8.36
CA LYS A 113 15.81 -50.29 7.97
C LYS A 113 16.73 -49.44 8.83
N ASP A 114 17.11 -48.27 8.32
CA ASP A 114 17.82 -47.29 9.12
C ASP A 114 16.91 -46.68 10.21
N ILE A 115 17.48 -46.34 11.37
CA ILE A 115 16.73 -45.81 12.51
C ILE A 115 15.96 -44.54 12.17
N LYS A 116 16.56 -43.68 11.33
CA LYS A 116 15.92 -42.42 10.89
C LYS A 116 14.68 -42.70 10.04
N THR A 117 14.76 -43.68 9.14
CA THR A 117 13.62 -44.11 8.31
C THR A 117 12.51 -44.70 9.17
N LEU A 118 12.87 -45.56 10.13
CA LEU A 118 11.91 -46.19 11.03
C LEU A 118 11.14 -45.16 11.87
N ILE A 119 11.84 -44.18 12.45
CA ILE A 119 11.19 -43.13 13.24
C ILE A 119 10.26 -42.27 12.39
N VAL A 120 10.63 -41.97 11.14
CA VAL A 120 9.75 -41.27 10.20
C VAL A 120 8.49 -42.09 9.92
N GLU A 121 8.64 -43.39 9.63
CA GLU A 121 7.50 -44.29 9.40
C GLU A 121 6.58 -44.40 10.62
N GLU A 122 7.12 -44.55 11.82
CA GLU A 122 6.35 -44.57 13.07
C GLU A 122 5.56 -43.26 13.25
N ARG A 123 6.20 -42.10 13.05
CA ARG A 123 5.52 -40.80 13.14
C ARG A 123 4.40 -40.67 12.12
N TYR A 124 4.64 -41.02 10.86
CA TYR A 124 3.61 -40.98 9.82
C TYR A 124 2.49 -41.99 10.08
N GLY A 125 2.81 -43.19 10.54
CA GLY A 125 1.86 -44.22 10.91
C GLY A 125 0.90 -43.73 12.00
N VAL A 126 1.44 -43.10 13.04
CA VAL A 126 0.64 -42.47 14.10
C VAL A 126 -0.26 -41.38 13.53
N VAL A 127 0.28 -40.42 12.79
CA VAL A 127 -0.52 -39.30 12.23
C VAL A 127 -1.63 -39.80 11.31
N LEU A 128 -1.32 -40.75 10.41
CA LEU A 128 -2.30 -41.33 9.48
C LEU A 128 -3.37 -42.13 10.22
N SER A 129 -2.99 -42.90 11.24
CA SER A 129 -3.95 -43.67 12.04
C SER A 129 -4.95 -42.75 12.76
N ILE A 130 -4.47 -41.65 13.36
CA ILE A 130 -5.32 -40.64 14.02
C ILE A 130 -6.20 -39.96 12.97
N TYR A 131 -5.63 -39.55 11.84
CA TYR A 131 -6.38 -38.90 10.75
C TYR A 131 -7.53 -39.77 10.25
N HIS A 132 -7.25 -41.03 9.87
CA HIS A 132 -8.27 -41.94 9.34
C HIS A 132 -9.37 -42.28 10.35
N GLN A 133 -9.04 -42.27 11.65
CA GLN A 133 -10.00 -42.56 12.70
C GLN A 133 -10.87 -41.37 13.11
N THR A 134 -10.40 -40.14 12.90
CA THR A 134 -11.04 -38.90 13.43
C THR A 134 -11.60 -38.00 12.34
N VAL A 135 -11.08 -38.08 11.12
CA VAL A 135 -11.48 -37.23 10.00
C VAL A 135 -12.35 -38.02 9.03
N LYS A 136 -13.63 -37.64 8.94
CA LYS A 136 -14.47 -38.04 7.82
C LYS A 136 -14.36 -36.98 6.74
N LYS A 137 -13.64 -37.30 5.67
CA LYS A 137 -13.57 -36.46 4.47
C LYS A 137 -14.95 -36.45 3.83
N GLN A 138 -15.69 -35.36 4.00
CA GLN A 138 -16.79 -35.07 3.09
C GLN A 138 -16.14 -34.76 1.75
N GLN A 139 -16.63 -35.39 0.67
CA GLN A 139 -16.41 -34.83 -0.66
C GLN A 139 -17.14 -33.49 -0.67
N GLU A 140 -16.43 -32.42 -0.33
CA GLU A 140 -16.86 -31.10 -0.73
C GLU A 140 -16.65 -31.04 -2.24
N ASP A 141 -17.74 -30.99 -2.99
CA ASP A 141 -17.71 -30.43 -4.32
C ASP A 141 -16.99 -29.10 -4.20
N VAL A 142 -15.84 -28.97 -4.87
CA VAL A 142 -15.08 -27.72 -4.92
C VAL A 142 -16.08 -26.63 -5.29
N VAL A 143 -16.36 -25.72 -4.33
CA VAL A 143 -17.48 -24.78 -4.34
C VAL A 143 -17.80 -24.28 -5.76
N ASP A 144 -18.91 -24.77 -6.31
CA ASP A 144 -19.38 -24.53 -7.68
C ASP A 144 -19.47 -23.03 -8.02
N SER A 145 -19.71 -22.21 -7.00
CA SER A 145 -19.78 -20.74 -7.09
C SER A 145 -18.43 -20.11 -7.47
N SER A 146 -17.31 -20.62 -6.96
CA SER A 146 -16.00 -20.07 -7.31
C SER A 146 -15.63 -20.40 -8.75
N ILE A 147 -15.94 -21.62 -9.19
CA ILE A 147 -15.72 -22.08 -10.56
C ILE A 147 -16.60 -21.28 -11.55
N THR A 148 -17.85 -20.99 -11.15
CA THR A 148 -18.79 -20.18 -11.96
C THR A 148 -18.32 -18.74 -12.11
N LEU A 149 -17.88 -18.10 -11.02
CA LEU A 149 -17.34 -16.74 -11.04
C LEU A 149 -16.04 -16.66 -11.83
N ASP A 150 -15.14 -17.65 -11.67
CA ASP A 150 -13.89 -17.70 -12.43
C ASP A 150 -14.15 -17.86 -13.93
N ARG A 151 -15.20 -18.56 -14.36
CA ARG A 151 -15.59 -18.62 -15.79
C ARG A 151 -15.88 -17.24 -16.37
N ILE A 152 -16.42 -16.33 -15.57
CA ILE A 152 -16.73 -14.95 -15.96
C ILE A 152 -15.47 -14.07 -15.86
N PHE A 153 -14.83 -14.05 -14.69
CA PHE A 153 -13.70 -13.15 -14.41
C PHE A 153 -12.40 -13.53 -15.12
N LEU A 154 -12.18 -14.82 -15.42
CA LEU A 154 -11.02 -15.32 -16.15
C LEU A 154 -11.32 -15.58 -17.63
N HIS A 155 -12.48 -15.15 -18.14
CA HIS A 155 -12.80 -15.32 -19.54
C HIS A 155 -11.79 -14.58 -20.42
N LYS A 156 -11.29 -15.23 -21.48
CA LYS A 156 -10.28 -14.67 -22.39
C LYS A 156 -10.63 -13.28 -22.95
N TYR A 157 -11.92 -13.02 -23.20
CA TYR A 157 -12.40 -11.76 -23.79
C TYR A 157 -13.11 -10.84 -22.80
N PHE A 158 -13.80 -11.39 -21.79
CA PHE A 158 -14.60 -10.60 -20.85
C PHE A 158 -13.85 -10.30 -19.56
N GLY A 159 -12.84 -11.10 -19.22
CA GLY A 159 -12.03 -10.90 -18.00
C GLY A 159 -11.38 -9.53 -17.97
N ILE A 160 -10.75 -9.09 -19.06
CA ILE A 160 -10.04 -7.79 -19.11
C ILE A 160 -11.02 -6.62 -19.02
N PRO A 161 -12.12 -6.58 -19.80
CA PRO A 161 -13.14 -5.54 -19.63
C PRO A 161 -13.77 -5.51 -18.24
N ILE A 162 -14.13 -6.66 -17.67
CA ILE A 162 -14.71 -6.72 -16.31
C ILE A 162 -13.70 -6.22 -15.29
N PHE A 163 -12.44 -6.62 -15.44
CA PHE A 163 -11.36 -6.12 -14.60
C PHE A 163 -11.22 -4.60 -14.69
N LEU A 164 -11.14 -4.04 -15.90
CA LEU A 164 -11.05 -2.59 -16.09
C LEU A 164 -12.27 -1.86 -15.51
N PHE A 165 -13.46 -2.44 -15.65
CA PHE A 165 -14.69 -1.92 -15.06
C PHE A 165 -14.63 -1.92 -13.53
N LEU A 166 -14.18 -3.01 -12.90
CA LEU A 166 -14.05 -3.10 -11.44
C LEU A 166 -13.06 -2.05 -10.91
N VAL A 167 -11.99 -1.79 -11.64
CA VAL A 167 -11.00 -0.77 -11.27
C VAL A 167 -11.55 0.64 -11.42
N TRP A 168 -12.23 0.90 -12.52
CA TRP A 168 -12.95 2.15 -12.69
C TRP A 168 -13.91 2.38 -11.52
N LEU A 169 -14.65 1.34 -11.12
CA LEU A 169 -15.55 1.38 -9.96
C LEU A 169 -14.81 1.64 -8.64
N VAL A 170 -13.62 1.05 -8.42
CA VAL A 170 -12.78 1.36 -7.23
C VAL A 170 -12.50 2.85 -7.15
N PHE A 171 -12.08 3.47 -8.25
CA PHE A 171 -11.76 4.90 -8.26
C PHE A 171 -13.00 5.77 -8.12
N GLU A 172 -14.07 5.43 -8.84
CA GLU A 172 -15.33 6.15 -8.80
C GLU A 172 -15.90 6.20 -7.39
N ILE A 173 -15.97 5.05 -6.70
CA ILE A 173 -16.41 4.99 -5.30
C ILE A 173 -15.44 5.76 -4.41
N THR A 174 -14.12 5.60 -4.59
CA THR A 174 -13.11 6.28 -3.77
C THR A 174 -13.32 7.80 -3.77
N PHE A 175 -13.42 8.42 -4.94
CA PHE A 175 -13.57 9.88 -5.05
C PHE A 175 -14.94 10.36 -4.59
N LYS A 176 -16.02 9.69 -5.00
CA LYS A 176 -17.39 10.11 -4.63
C LYS A 176 -17.69 10.00 -3.14
N VAL A 177 -17.12 8.99 -2.46
CA VAL A 177 -17.28 8.80 -1.02
C VAL A 177 -16.35 9.72 -0.24
N SER A 178 -15.13 9.99 -0.73
CA SER A 178 -14.15 10.80 0.01
C SER A 178 -14.30 12.31 -0.18
N SER A 179 -14.75 12.79 -1.35
CA SER A 179 -14.81 14.23 -1.64
C SER A 179 -15.62 15.05 -0.63
N PRO A 180 -16.80 14.62 -0.13
CA PRO A 180 -17.54 15.41 0.85
C PRO A 180 -16.79 15.53 2.19
N TYR A 181 -16.00 14.52 2.55
CA TYR A 181 -15.20 14.55 3.78
C TYR A 181 -13.92 15.38 3.61
N VAL A 182 -13.35 15.43 2.41
CA VAL A 182 -12.25 16.34 2.07
C VAL A 182 -12.71 17.79 2.23
N GLU A 183 -13.83 18.16 1.60
CA GLU A 183 -14.40 19.51 1.69
C GLU A 183 -14.75 19.89 3.12
N TRP A 184 -15.27 18.94 3.91
CA TRP A 184 -15.54 19.16 5.33
C TRP A 184 -14.26 19.40 6.14
N LEU A 185 -13.20 18.63 5.90
CA LEU A 185 -11.92 18.85 6.57
C LEU A 185 -11.29 20.19 6.21
N ASP A 186 -11.42 20.64 4.95
CA ASP A 186 -10.98 21.98 4.54
C ASP A 186 -11.71 23.08 5.33
N LYS A 187 -13.03 22.96 5.50
CA LYS A 187 -13.82 23.88 6.35
C LYS A 187 -13.38 23.84 7.81
N VAL A 188 -13.08 22.66 8.36
CA VAL A 188 -12.57 22.52 9.74
C VAL A 188 -11.23 23.25 9.89
N LEU A 189 -10.33 23.11 8.91
CA LEU A 189 -9.03 23.75 8.92
C LEU A 189 -9.12 25.27 8.77
N SER A 190 -10.03 25.77 7.93
CA SER A 190 -10.27 27.21 7.79
C SER A 190 -10.81 27.82 9.09
N VAL A 191 -11.75 27.15 9.77
CA VAL A 191 -12.26 27.56 11.09
C VAL A 191 -11.13 27.58 12.12
N ILE A 192 -10.32 26.52 12.21
CA ILE A 192 -9.16 26.48 13.13
C ILE A 192 -8.16 27.60 12.81
N SER A 193 -7.90 27.87 11.53
CA SER A 193 -7.04 28.96 11.08
C SER A 193 -7.58 30.32 11.51
N SER A 194 -8.89 30.55 11.37
CA SER A 194 -9.55 31.78 11.82
C SER A 194 -9.39 32.01 13.32
N TRP A 195 -9.66 30.98 14.14
CA TRP A 195 -9.50 31.06 15.60
C TRP A 195 -8.06 31.33 16.01
N THR A 196 -7.11 30.68 15.32
CA THR A 196 -5.70 30.86 15.59
C THR A 196 -5.25 32.28 15.26
N LEU A 197 -5.71 32.84 14.14
CA LEU A 197 -5.44 34.23 13.76
C LEU A 197 -6.05 35.23 14.77
N SER A 198 -7.30 35.05 15.18
CA SER A 198 -7.94 35.90 16.20
C SER A 198 -7.20 35.86 17.55
N LEU A 199 -6.68 34.68 17.94
CA LEU A 199 -5.84 34.55 19.14
C LEU A 199 -4.50 35.29 18.97
N LEU A 200 -3.85 35.17 17.81
CA LEU A 200 -2.59 35.87 17.54
C LEU A 200 -2.79 37.40 17.42
N ASP A 201 -3.94 37.85 16.92
CA ASP A 201 -4.34 39.26 16.89
C ASP A 201 -4.48 39.83 18.30
N SER A 202 -5.07 39.04 19.22
CA SER A 202 -5.23 39.42 20.63
C SER A 202 -3.89 39.65 21.34
N VAL A 203 -2.83 38.96 20.91
CA VAL A 203 -1.46 39.09 21.46
C VAL A 203 -0.63 40.13 20.67
N LYS A 204 -1.21 40.82 19.68
CA LYS A 204 -0.48 41.72 18.75
C LYS A 204 0.75 41.06 18.11
N ALA A 205 0.62 39.80 17.73
CA ALA A 205 1.69 39.06 17.08
C ALA A 205 2.13 39.72 15.75
N PRO A 206 3.42 39.66 15.38
CA PRO A 206 3.90 40.12 14.08
C PRO A 206 3.20 39.39 12.92
N GLU A 207 3.00 40.06 11.79
CA GLU A 207 2.34 39.48 10.60
C GLU A 207 3.06 38.22 10.09
N VAL A 208 4.39 38.18 10.23
CA VAL A 208 5.23 37.01 9.92
C VAL A 208 4.85 35.78 10.74
N LEU A 209 4.57 35.96 12.04
CA LEU A 209 4.19 34.84 12.91
C LEU A 209 2.78 34.36 12.57
N LYS A 210 1.89 35.27 12.19
CA LYS A 210 0.52 34.94 11.74
C LYS A 210 0.54 34.12 10.46
N SER A 211 1.28 34.55 9.43
CA SER A 211 1.40 33.79 8.19
C SER A 211 2.14 32.47 8.40
N PHE A 212 3.13 32.41 9.29
CA PHE A 212 3.81 31.15 9.63
C PHE A 212 2.86 30.11 10.21
N VAL A 213 2.07 30.50 11.21
CA VAL A 213 1.18 29.58 11.89
C VAL A 213 0.00 29.20 10.99
N ALA A 214 -0.62 30.16 10.29
CA ALA A 214 -1.77 29.90 9.43
C ALA A 214 -1.42 29.14 8.15
N GLU A 215 -0.39 29.56 7.42
CA GLU A 215 -0.07 28.99 6.11
C GLU A 215 0.99 27.90 6.19
N GLY A 216 2.02 28.10 7.02
CA GLY A 216 3.12 27.14 7.19
C GLY A 216 2.71 25.92 8.02
N VAL A 217 2.25 26.15 9.25
CA VAL A 217 1.94 25.07 10.19
C VAL A 217 0.57 24.45 9.92
N LEU A 218 -0.50 25.25 9.97
CA LEU A 218 -1.87 24.75 9.79
C LEU A 218 -2.12 24.30 8.36
N GLY A 219 -1.61 25.03 7.35
CA GLY A 219 -1.63 24.57 5.96
C GLY A 219 -0.90 23.22 5.79
N GLY A 220 0.29 23.09 6.39
CA GLY A 220 1.06 21.85 6.40
C GLY A 220 0.34 20.64 7.01
N VAL A 221 -0.24 20.82 8.20
CA VAL A 221 -1.06 19.78 8.86
C VAL A 221 -2.32 19.48 8.05
N GLY A 222 -2.93 20.52 7.49
CA GLY A 222 -4.12 20.43 6.65
C GLY A 222 -3.91 19.50 5.47
N PHE A 223 -2.80 19.66 4.74
CA PHE A 223 -2.44 18.77 3.64
C PHE A 223 -2.43 17.30 4.04
N VAL A 224 -1.84 16.96 5.19
CA VAL A 224 -1.77 15.56 5.65
C VAL A 224 -3.16 15.02 5.97
N LEU A 225 -4.00 15.81 6.63
CA LEU A 225 -5.33 15.40 7.07
C LEU A 225 -6.32 15.23 5.91
N VAL A 226 -6.26 16.11 4.91
CA VAL A 226 -7.15 16.07 3.74
C VAL A 226 -6.97 14.77 2.92
N PHE A 227 -5.78 14.16 2.92
CA PHE A 227 -5.59 12.85 2.25
C PHE A 227 -6.22 11.67 3.00
N VAL A 228 -6.53 11.81 4.30
CA VAL A 228 -6.98 10.69 5.14
C VAL A 228 -8.28 10.05 4.64
N PRO A 229 -9.37 10.78 4.32
CA PRO A 229 -10.61 10.18 3.83
C PRO A 229 -10.44 9.43 2.50
N VAL A 230 -9.65 10.00 1.58
CA VAL A 230 -9.36 9.41 0.26
C VAL A 230 -8.62 8.08 0.44
N LEU A 231 -7.53 8.08 1.22
CA LEU A 231 -6.73 6.88 1.47
C LEU A 231 -7.52 5.82 2.24
N PHE A 232 -8.31 6.23 3.25
CA PHE A 232 -9.14 5.31 4.03
C PHE A 232 -10.13 4.57 3.14
N THR A 233 -10.88 5.31 2.31
CA THR A 233 -11.87 4.73 1.39
C THR A 233 -11.20 3.79 0.39
N LEU A 234 -10.08 4.21 -0.20
CA LEU A 234 -9.30 3.40 -1.14
C LEU A 234 -8.84 2.08 -0.50
N TYR A 235 -8.27 2.13 0.71
CA TYR A 235 -7.81 0.93 1.41
C TYR A 235 -8.95 0.02 1.87
N VAL A 236 -10.13 0.57 2.20
CA VAL A 236 -11.34 -0.24 2.46
C VAL A 236 -11.69 -1.06 1.22
N ILE A 237 -11.74 -0.44 0.03
CA ILE A 237 -12.09 -1.14 -1.21
C ILE A 237 -11.01 -2.16 -1.59
N ILE A 238 -9.72 -1.81 -1.47
CA ILE A 238 -8.62 -2.75 -1.72
C ILE A 238 -8.69 -3.93 -0.75
N ALA A 239 -8.95 -3.71 0.55
CA ALA A 239 -9.09 -4.79 1.52
C ALA A 239 -10.29 -5.70 1.21
N ILE A 240 -11.36 -5.17 0.61
CA ILE A 240 -12.49 -5.97 0.10
C ILE A 240 -12.05 -6.84 -1.09
N LEU A 241 -11.35 -6.27 -2.07
CA LEU A 241 -10.86 -7.01 -3.25
C LEU A 241 -9.78 -8.05 -2.89
N GLU A 242 -8.92 -7.74 -1.93
CA GLU A 242 -7.89 -8.61 -1.39
C GLU A 242 -8.52 -9.77 -0.62
N GLY A 243 -9.42 -9.44 0.30
CA GLY A 243 -10.13 -10.41 1.12
C GLY A 243 -11.06 -11.34 0.33
N SER A 244 -11.58 -10.87 -0.81
CA SER A 244 -12.42 -11.66 -1.71
C SER A 244 -11.67 -12.69 -2.56
N GLY A 245 -10.35 -12.57 -2.68
CA GLY A 245 -9.54 -13.41 -3.57
C GLY A 245 -9.57 -12.97 -5.04
N TYR A 246 -10.23 -11.86 -5.37
CA TYR A 246 -10.29 -11.33 -6.74
C TYR A 246 -8.92 -10.84 -7.24
N ILE A 247 -8.11 -10.23 -6.37
CA ILE A 247 -6.77 -9.72 -6.71
C ILE A 247 -5.88 -10.80 -7.35
N ALA A 248 -5.98 -12.05 -6.89
CA ALA A 248 -5.23 -13.18 -7.48
C ALA A 248 -5.64 -13.49 -8.94
N ARG A 249 -6.94 -13.38 -9.26
CA ARG A 249 -7.45 -13.57 -10.63
C ARG A 249 -7.03 -12.44 -11.55
N ALA A 250 -7.13 -11.21 -11.06
CA ALA A 250 -6.67 -10.03 -11.78
C ALA A 250 -5.18 -10.14 -12.16
N ALA A 251 -4.33 -10.59 -11.23
CA ALA A 251 -2.92 -10.87 -11.50
C ALA A 251 -2.75 -11.95 -12.57
N PHE A 252 -3.44 -13.09 -12.43
CA PHE A 252 -3.37 -14.18 -13.41
C PHE A 252 -3.75 -13.74 -14.83
N LEU A 253 -4.83 -12.95 -14.96
CA LEU A 253 -5.29 -12.44 -16.24
C LEU A 253 -4.26 -11.52 -16.93
N MET A 254 -3.45 -10.83 -16.13
CA MET A 254 -2.51 -9.80 -16.59
C MET A 254 -1.10 -10.32 -16.79
N ASP A 255 -0.82 -11.53 -16.31
CA ASP A 255 0.50 -12.17 -16.38
C ASP A 255 1.06 -12.19 -17.80
N ARG A 256 0.23 -12.50 -18.81
CA ARG A 256 0.65 -12.52 -20.22
C ARG A 256 1.16 -11.16 -20.71
N PHE A 257 0.53 -10.05 -20.32
CA PHE A 257 0.95 -8.71 -20.73
C PHE A 257 2.24 -8.30 -20.02
N PHE A 258 2.36 -8.65 -18.75
CA PHE A 258 3.51 -8.30 -17.91
C PHE A 258 4.75 -9.15 -18.21
N GLY A 259 4.56 -10.39 -18.67
CA GLY A 259 5.65 -11.27 -19.10
C GLY A 259 6.52 -10.65 -20.20
N VAL A 260 5.93 -9.82 -21.09
CA VAL A 260 6.67 -9.07 -22.13
C VAL A 260 7.61 -8.02 -21.52
N LEU A 261 7.25 -7.45 -20.38
CA LEU A 261 8.07 -6.49 -19.64
C LEU A 261 9.12 -7.16 -18.74
N GLY A 262 9.09 -8.50 -18.64
CA GLY A 262 9.88 -9.27 -17.69
C GLY A 262 9.38 -9.14 -16.24
N LEU A 263 8.09 -8.86 -16.09
CA LEU A 263 7.36 -8.77 -14.83
C LEU A 263 6.35 -9.92 -14.74
N SER A 264 5.92 -10.30 -13.54
CA SER A 264 4.78 -11.21 -13.35
C SER A 264 3.47 -10.44 -13.25
N GLY A 265 2.36 -11.16 -13.38
CA GLY A 265 1.02 -10.61 -13.18
C GLY A 265 0.80 -9.94 -11.81
N LYS A 266 1.61 -10.28 -10.78
CA LYS A 266 1.56 -9.62 -9.46
C LYS A 266 1.93 -8.13 -9.54
N SER A 267 2.80 -7.74 -10.46
CA SER A 267 3.26 -6.36 -10.65
C SER A 267 2.16 -5.43 -11.14
N PHE A 268 1.14 -5.99 -11.79
CA PHE A 268 0.03 -5.20 -12.30
C PHE A 268 -0.80 -4.56 -11.19
N ILE A 269 -1.00 -5.28 -10.07
CA ILE A 269 -1.86 -4.80 -8.97
C ILE A 269 -1.32 -3.47 -8.42
N PRO A 270 -0.03 -3.33 -8.03
CA PRO A 270 0.53 -2.04 -7.65
C PRO A 270 0.36 -0.93 -8.71
N LEU A 271 0.62 -1.23 -9.97
CA LEU A 271 0.59 -0.22 -11.04
C LEU A 271 -0.81 0.33 -11.26
N LEU A 272 -1.79 -0.54 -11.20
CA LEU A 272 -3.20 -0.19 -11.25
C LEU A 272 -3.58 0.74 -10.10
N LEU A 273 -3.20 0.39 -8.86
CA LEU A 273 -3.43 1.24 -7.69
C LEU A 273 -2.79 2.63 -7.85
N GLY A 274 -1.72 2.75 -8.64
CA GLY A 274 -1.01 4.00 -8.92
C GLY A 274 -1.88 5.06 -9.61
N PHE A 275 -2.85 4.63 -10.43
CA PHE A 275 -3.83 5.55 -11.03
C PHE A 275 -4.76 6.22 -10.00
N GLY A 276 -4.90 5.66 -8.81
CA GLY A 276 -5.57 6.32 -7.69
C GLY A 276 -4.59 7.17 -6.90
N CYS A 277 -3.61 6.49 -6.30
CA CYS A 277 -2.56 7.14 -5.53
C CYS A 277 -1.28 6.31 -5.57
N ASN A 278 -0.16 6.97 -5.82
CA ASN A 278 1.13 6.31 -5.95
C ASN A 278 1.70 5.79 -4.61
N VAL A 279 1.28 6.34 -3.48
CA VAL A 279 1.71 5.88 -2.14
C VAL A 279 1.22 4.45 -1.81
N PRO A 280 -0.10 4.16 -1.81
CA PRO A 280 -0.61 2.80 -1.57
C PRO A 280 -0.13 1.81 -2.64
N ALA A 281 0.04 2.29 -3.87
CA ALA A 281 0.59 1.51 -4.96
C ALA A 281 2.00 1.02 -4.64
N VAL A 282 2.89 1.91 -4.20
CA VAL A 282 4.27 1.53 -3.83
C VAL A 282 4.25 0.50 -2.71
N TYR A 283 3.49 0.70 -1.63
CA TYR A 283 3.39 -0.29 -0.55
C TYR A 283 2.75 -1.62 -0.98
N ALA A 284 1.94 -1.62 -2.04
CA ALA A 284 1.38 -2.86 -2.59
C ALA A 284 2.45 -3.71 -3.28
N THR A 285 3.59 -3.14 -3.68
CA THR A 285 4.70 -3.90 -4.29
C THR A 285 5.32 -4.93 -3.35
N LYS A 286 5.07 -4.86 -2.04
CA LYS A 286 5.48 -5.88 -1.07
C LYS A 286 4.94 -7.28 -1.36
N THR A 287 3.89 -7.40 -2.17
CA THR A 287 3.34 -8.71 -2.59
C THR A 287 4.17 -9.36 -3.71
N ILE A 288 5.18 -8.66 -4.24
CA ILE A 288 6.08 -9.16 -5.29
C ILE A 288 7.30 -9.80 -4.60
N GLU A 289 7.49 -11.10 -4.84
CA GLU A 289 8.54 -11.91 -4.19
C GLU A 289 9.94 -11.62 -4.74
N SER A 290 10.04 -11.30 -6.03
CA SER A 290 11.32 -10.99 -6.69
C SER A 290 11.72 -9.54 -6.44
N GLU A 291 12.84 -9.32 -5.75
CA GLU A 291 13.40 -7.98 -5.49
C GLU A 291 13.58 -7.14 -6.76
N LYS A 292 14.05 -7.74 -7.86
CA LYS A 292 14.24 -7.01 -9.13
C LYS A 292 12.91 -6.55 -9.72
N GLU A 293 11.90 -7.43 -9.67
CA GLU A 293 10.56 -7.14 -10.17
C GLU A 293 9.87 -6.08 -9.30
N LYS A 294 10.05 -6.18 -7.98
CA LYS A 294 9.59 -5.21 -7.00
C LYS A 294 10.15 -3.82 -7.27
N ILE A 295 11.47 -3.69 -7.44
CA ILE A 295 12.11 -2.41 -7.75
C ILE A 295 11.61 -1.86 -9.09
N LEU A 296 11.55 -2.68 -10.13
CA LEU A 296 11.11 -2.24 -11.45
C LEU A 296 9.68 -1.71 -11.42
N THR A 297 8.77 -2.45 -10.78
CA THR A 297 7.37 -2.04 -10.59
C THR A 297 7.27 -0.76 -9.77
N THR A 298 8.04 -0.65 -8.68
CA THR A 298 8.11 0.54 -7.83
C THR A 298 8.52 1.79 -8.62
N LEU A 299 9.46 1.65 -9.57
CA LEU A 299 9.93 2.75 -10.42
C LEU A 299 8.96 3.10 -11.56
N MET A 300 8.05 2.19 -11.93
CA MET A 300 7.01 2.45 -12.92
C MET A 300 5.80 3.19 -12.35
N ILE A 301 5.45 2.94 -11.08
CA ILE A 301 4.27 3.53 -10.41
C ILE A 301 4.21 5.06 -10.54
N PRO A 302 5.29 5.83 -10.36
CA PRO A 302 5.27 7.30 -10.49
C PRO A 302 4.70 7.85 -11.81
N PHE A 303 4.76 7.07 -12.89
CA PHE A 303 4.24 7.45 -14.21
C PHE A 303 2.73 7.21 -14.35
N MET A 304 2.12 6.48 -13.41
CA MET A 304 0.67 6.33 -13.34
C MET A 304 0.07 7.65 -12.84
N SER A 305 -0.88 8.19 -13.60
CA SER A 305 -1.49 9.48 -13.30
C SER A 305 -2.54 9.33 -12.20
N CYS A 306 -2.28 9.93 -11.04
CA CYS A 306 -3.22 9.95 -9.91
C CYS A 306 -4.27 11.07 -10.05
N GLY A 307 -5.35 11.00 -9.26
CA GLY A 307 -6.43 11.99 -9.30
C GLY A 307 -5.99 13.45 -9.10
N ALA A 308 -4.97 13.70 -8.27
CA ALA A 308 -4.42 15.04 -8.05
C ALA A 308 -3.74 15.66 -9.28
N ARG A 309 -3.30 14.84 -10.26
CA ARG A 309 -2.80 15.37 -11.54
C ARG A 309 -3.95 15.76 -12.47
N LEU A 310 -5.08 15.05 -12.37
CA LEU A 310 -6.26 15.30 -13.21
C LEU A 310 -6.87 16.67 -12.93
N THR A 311 -6.82 17.18 -11.70
CA THR A 311 -7.31 18.53 -11.35
C THR A 311 -6.54 19.61 -12.11
N VAL A 312 -5.21 19.52 -12.13
CA VAL A 312 -4.33 20.43 -12.89
C VAL A 312 -4.56 20.28 -14.40
N PHE A 313 -4.69 19.05 -14.90
CA PHE A 313 -4.98 18.80 -16.31
C PHE A 313 -6.30 19.42 -16.73
N ALA A 314 -7.37 19.16 -15.97
CA ALA A 314 -8.70 19.68 -16.25
C ALA A 314 -8.72 21.21 -16.27
N PHE A 315 -7.99 21.86 -15.33
CA PHE A 315 -7.87 23.30 -15.29
C PHE A 315 -7.20 23.87 -16.57
N PHE A 316 -6.00 23.44 -16.92
CA PHE A 316 -5.30 23.92 -18.12
C PHE A 316 -6.05 23.59 -19.42
N VAL A 317 -6.63 22.39 -19.51
CA VAL A 317 -7.41 21.95 -20.66
C VAL A 317 -8.68 22.77 -20.83
N SER A 318 -9.32 23.19 -19.72
CA SER A 318 -10.49 24.07 -19.77
C SER A 318 -10.16 25.47 -20.33
N ILE A 319 -8.92 25.91 -20.20
CA ILE A 319 -8.44 27.24 -20.62
C ILE A 319 -8.00 27.24 -22.08
N PHE A 320 -7.18 26.26 -22.49
CA PHE A 320 -6.49 26.26 -23.79
C PHE A 320 -7.10 25.33 -24.84
N PHE A 321 -7.87 24.31 -24.44
CA PHE A 321 -8.32 23.23 -25.33
C PHE A 321 -9.82 22.95 -25.18
N THR A 322 -10.66 23.96 -25.46
CA THR A 322 -12.11 23.89 -25.22
C THR A 322 -12.84 22.80 -26.00
N ASP A 323 -12.39 22.53 -27.23
CA ASP A 323 -13.13 21.68 -28.18
C ASP A 323 -12.78 20.19 -28.03
N ASN A 324 -11.56 19.89 -27.56
CA ASN A 324 -11.00 18.54 -27.51
C ASN A 324 -10.54 18.11 -26.10
N LYS A 325 -11.23 18.59 -25.05
CA LYS A 325 -10.81 18.39 -23.65
C LYS A 325 -10.49 16.93 -23.29
N GLY A 326 -11.40 16.02 -23.65
CA GLY A 326 -11.26 14.60 -23.35
C GLY A 326 -10.07 13.96 -24.08
N LEU A 327 -9.82 14.34 -25.33
CA LEU A 327 -8.74 13.77 -26.14
C LEU A 327 -7.36 14.21 -25.59
N VAL A 328 -7.23 15.48 -25.19
CA VAL A 328 -5.99 16.00 -24.58
C VAL A 328 -5.68 15.32 -23.25
N ILE A 329 -6.69 15.10 -22.40
CA ILE A 329 -6.49 14.35 -21.16
C ILE A 329 -6.12 12.90 -21.49
N PHE A 330 -6.82 12.26 -22.42
CA PHE A 330 -6.53 10.89 -22.83
C PHE A 330 -5.09 10.71 -23.36
N SER A 331 -4.60 11.66 -24.17
CA SER A 331 -3.22 11.61 -24.69
C SER A 331 -2.19 11.72 -23.57
N LEU A 332 -2.43 12.52 -22.54
CA LEU A 332 -1.56 12.60 -21.35
C LEU A 332 -1.50 11.25 -20.62
N TYR A 333 -2.64 10.58 -20.37
CA TYR A 333 -2.64 9.26 -19.74
C TYR A 333 -1.87 8.22 -20.57
N LEU A 334 -2.05 8.25 -21.89
CA LEU A 334 -1.37 7.34 -22.81
C LEU A 334 0.16 7.58 -22.81
N ILE A 335 0.60 8.84 -22.81
CA ILE A 335 2.03 9.20 -22.66
C ILE A 335 2.60 8.64 -21.36
N GLY A 336 1.88 8.80 -20.23
CA GLY A 336 2.33 8.28 -18.93
C GLY A 336 2.55 6.77 -18.96
N ILE A 337 1.58 6.01 -19.48
CA ILE A 337 1.68 4.56 -19.62
C ILE A 337 2.82 4.16 -20.56
N MET A 338 2.96 4.83 -21.70
CA MET A 338 4.06 4.55 -22.65
C MET A 338 5.42 4.79 -22.02
N VAL A 339 5.61 5.90 -21.29
CA VAL A 339 6.88 6.20 -20.60
C VAL A 339 7.15 5.18 -19.51
N ALA A 340 6.14 4.76 -18.74
CA ALA A 340 6.28 3.70 -17.73
C ALA A 340 6.81 2.39 -18.36
N VAL A 341 6.21 1.98 -19.49
CA VAL A 341 6.62 0.79 -20.24
C VAL A 341 8.03 0.95 -20.80
N LEU A 342 8.36 2.10 -21.40
CA LEU A 342 9.70 2.36 -21.94
C LEU A 342 10.78 2.31 -20.84
N VAL A 343 10.54 2.96 -19.70
CA VAL A 343 11.45 2.92 -18.55
C VAL A 343 11.63 1.49 -18.06
N ALA A 344 10.54 0.71 -17.97
CA ALA A 344 10.59 -0.69 -17.57
C ALA A 344 11.47 -1.52 -18.52
N LEU A 345 11.26 -1.38 -19.83
CA LEU A 345 12.02 -2.09 -20.85
C LEU A 345 13.51 -1.71 -20.85
N ILE A 346 13.82 -0.41 -20.71
CA ILE A 346 15.20 0.09 -20.64
C ILE A 346 15.89 -0.47 -19.40
N LEU A 347 15.30 -0.30 -18.22
CA LEU A 347 15.90 -0.77 -16.97
C LEU A 347 16.03 -2.30 -16.93
N ASN A 348 15.04 -3.03 -17.44
CA ASN A 348 15.12 -4.49 -17.47
C ASN A 348 16.21 -4.96 -18.44
N ARG A 349 16.34 -4.35 -19.62
CA ARG A 349 17.34 -4.71 -20.62
C ARG A 349 18.77 -4.38 -20.18
N PHE A 350 18.99 -3.20 -19.61
CA PHE A 350 20.34 -2.71 -19.29
C PHE A 350 20.80 -3.04 -17.87
N TYR A 351 19.90 -3.02 -16.88
CA TYR A 351 20.28 -3.12 -15.46
C TYR A 351 19.89 -4.46 -14.82
N PHE A 352 18.60 -4.83 -14.85
CA PHE A 352 18.12 -5.97 -14.05
C PHE A 352 18.29 -7.34 -14.72
N LYS A 353 18.14 -7.41 -16.05
CA LYS A 353 18.18 -8.64 -16.86
C LYS A 353 17.30 -9.75 -16.26
N THR A 354 16.09 -9.38 -15.83
CA THR A 354 15.15 -10.29 -15.18
C THR A 354 14.57 -11.24 -16.23
N LYS A 355 14.65 -12.54 -15.98
CA LYS A 355 13.89 -13.53 -16.75
C LYS A 355 12.54 -13.73 -16.06
N SER A 356 11.46 -13.74 -16.83
CA SER A 356 10.12 -14.13 -16.38
C SER A 356 10.23 -15.46 -15.63
N GLN A 357 9.99 -15.46 -14.31
CA GLN A 357 9.88 -16.69 -13.54
C GLN A 357 8.58 -17.40 -13.93
N PHE A 358 8.52 -18.73 -13.76
CA PHE A 358 7.27 -19.45 -13.96
C PHE A 358 6.23 -18.90 -12.98
N PHE A 359 5.19 -18.25 -13.50
CA PHE A 359 4.10 -17.72 -12.68
C PHE A 359 3.22 -18.87 -12.21
N ILE A 360 3.48 -19.35 -10.99
CA ILE A 360 2.63 -20.34 -10.31
C ILE A 360 1.90 -19.59 -9.21
N MET A 361 0.57 -19.52 -9.31
CA MET A 361 -0.29 -18.90 -8.31
C MET A 361 -1.41 -19.86 -7.96
N GLU A 362 -1.49 -20.26 -6.69
CA GLU A 362 -2.68 -20.93 -6.17
C GLU A 362 -3.82 -19.91 -6.10
N LEU A 363 -4.92 -20.18 -6.79
CA LEU A 363 -6.10 -19.31 -6.77
C LEU A 363 -6.91 -19.59 -5.49
N PRO A 364 -6.96 -18.67 -4.51
CA PRO A 364 -7.71 -18.89 -3.26
C PRO A 364 -9.21 -18.98 -3.56
N PRO A 365 -10.05 -19.69 -2.77
CA PRO A 365 -11.50 -19.65 -3.00
C PRO A 365 -12.08 -18.24 -2.79
N TYR A 366 -13.16 -17.90 -3.50
CA TYR A 366 -13.87 -16.64 -3.22
C TYR A 366 -14.51 -16.69 -1.84
N ARG A 367 -14.31 -15.64 -1.05
CA ARG A 367 -14.88 -15.53 0.31
C ARG A 367 -15.18 -14.08 0.63
N LEU A 368 -16.31 -13.79 1.25
CA LEU A 368 -16.59 -12.42 1.69
C LEU A 368 -15.70 -12.06 2.89
N PRO A 369 -14.89 -10.99 2.82
CA PRO A 369 -14.09 -10.56 3.95
C PRO A 369 -14.96 -10.07 5.11
N THR A 370 -14.49 -10.25 6.34
CA THR A 370 -15.19 -9.74 7.51
C THR A 370 -15.04 -8.22 7.61
N PHE A 371 -16.10 -7.53 8.01
CA PHE A 371 -16.09 -6.06 8.17
C PHE A 371 -14.95 -5.56 9.08
N ARG A 372 -14.68 -6.32 10.16
CA ARG A 372 -13.56 -6.04 11.09
C ARG A 372 -12.19 -6.13 10.39
N TYR A 373 -11.98 -7.13 9.53
CA TYR A 373 -10.74 -7.24 8.75
C TYR A 373 -10.55 -6.04 7.84
N VAL A 374 -11.61 -5.62 7.12
CA VAL A 374 -11.58 -4.50 6.19
C VAL A 374 -11.20 -3.20 6.90
N ILE A 375 -11.90 -2.85 7.99
CA ILE A 375 -11.63 -1.61 8.72
C ILE A 375 -10.26 -1.62 9.39
N ASN A 376 -9.87 -2.71 10.06
CA ASN A 376 -8.58 -2.77 10.74
C ASN A 376 -7.41 -2.67 9.75
N THR A 377 -7.55 -3.30 8.58
CA THR A 377 -6.54 -3.22 7.51
C THR A 377 -6.48 -1.81 6.93
N ALA A 378 -7.62 -1.16 6.69
CA ALA A 378 -7.64 0.22 6.20
C ALA A 378 -7.04 1.20 7.22
N TRP A 379 -7.48 1.12 8.48
CA TRP A 379 -7.03 2.01 9.55
C TRP A 379 -5.55 1.87 9.85
N SER A 380 -5.01 0.64 9.89
CA SER A 380 -3.58 0.43 10.12
C SER A 380 -2.71 1.06 9.03
N ARG A 381 -3.12 0.96 7.76
CA ARG A 381 -2.40 1.56 6.62
C ARG A 381 -2.50 3.09 6.61
N VAL A 382 -3.67 3.65 6.91
CA VAL A 382 -3.86 5.10 7.03
C VAL A 382 -3.03 5.67 8.19
N LYS A 383 -3.02 5.00 9.35
CA LYS A 383 -2.21 5.42 10.50
C LYS A 383 -0.71 5.45 10.16
N ALA A 384 -0.21 4.42 9.48
CA ALA A 384 1.17 4.38 9.02
C ALA A 384 1.50 5.58 8.13
N PHE A 385 0.62 5.90 7.16
CA PHE A 385 0.78 7.08 6.31
C PHE A 385 0.85 8.39 7.12
N VAL A 386 -0.09 8.62 8.05
CA VAL A 386 -0.14 9.86 8.83
C VAL A 386 1.12 10.04 9.69
N VAL A 387 1.62 8.97 10.31
CA VAL A 387 2.81 9.04 11.17
C VAL A 387 4.10 9.18 10.36
N GLU A 388 4.27 8.32 9.35
CA GLU A 388 5.55 8.17 8.65
C GLU A 388 5.73 9.18 7.52
N ALA A 389 4.71 9.38 6.68
CA ALA A 389 4.75 10.35 5.59
C ALA A 389 4.33 11.75 6.06
N GLY A 390 3.37 11.84 6.98
CA GLY A 390 2.82 13.12 7.44
C GLY A 390 3.88 14.03 8.07
N THR A 391 4.78 13.49 8.88
CA THR A 391 5.88 14.26 9.51
C THR A 391 6.78 14.92 8.47
N PHE A 392 7.08 14.21 7.38
CA PHE A 392 7.94 14.72 6.31
C PHE A 392 7.21 15.74 5.43
N ILE A 393 5.93 15.50 5.09
CA ILE A 393 5.09 16.45 4.36
C ILE A 393 5.00 17.77 5.13
N PHE A 394 4.74 17.69 6.44
CA PHE A 394 4.70 18.84 7.34
C PHE A 394 6.03 19.60 7.33
N ALA A 395 7.15 18.91 7.53
CA ALA A 395 8.48 19.55 7.51
C ALA A 395 8.77 20.27 6.19
N MET A 396 8.39 19.68 5.05
CA MET A 396 8.60 20.31 3.75
C MET A 396 7.65 21.49 3.51
N SER A 397 6.39 21.41 3.94
CA SER A 397 5.46 22.54 3.83
C SER A 397 5.95 23.76 4.60
N VAL A 398 6.50 23.56 5.80
CA VAL A 398 7.18 24.58 6.60
C VAL A 398 8.39 25.14 5.86
N LEU A 399 9.22 24.29 5.25
CA LEU A 399 10.38 24.73 4.46
C LEU A 399 9.97 25.57 3.24
N ILE A 400 8.94 25.15 2.50
CA ILE A 400 8.42 25.91 1.36
C ILE A 400 7.87 27.25 1.80
N TRP A 401 7.17 27.30 2.92
CA TRP A 401 6.70 28.55 3.48
C TRP A 401 7.86 29.52 3.76
N PHE A 402 8.96 29.05 4.36
CA PHE A 402 10.15 29.87 4.59
C PHE A 402 10.76 30.38 3.29
N LEU A 403 10.90 29.51 2.27
CA LEU A 403 11.45 29.88 0.97
C LEU A 403 10.56 30.90 0.24
N THR A 404 9.25 30.83 0.45
CA THR A 404 8.26 31.70 -0.21
C THR A 404 8.16 33.08 0.45
N ASN A 405 8.46 33.21 1.75
CA ASN A 405 8.24 34.45 2.51
C ASN A 405 9.51 35.24 2.85
N ILE A 406 10.71 34.69 2.63
CA ILE A 406 11.98 35.37 2.92
C ILE A 406 12.57 35.99 1.63
N PRO A 407 13.08 37.25 1.64
CA PRO A 407 13.05 38.21 2.75
C PRO A 407 11.66 38.83 2.97
N TYR A 408 11.28 38.99 4.24
CA TYR A 408 9.94 39.43 4.63
C TYR A 408 9.62 40.84 4.12
N GLY A 409 8.43 41.02 3.52
CA GLY A 409 7.98 42.30 2.97
C GLY A 409 8.51 42.62 1.57
N ALA A 410 9.37 41.77 1.00
CA ALA A 410 9.77 41.89 -0.39
C ALA A 410 8.63 41.50 -1.34
N LYS A 411 8.68 42.01 -2.56
CA LYS A 411 7.74 41.56 -3.60
C LYS A 411 7.98 40.07 -3.87
N LYS A 412 6.93 39.33 -4.28
CA LYS A 412 6.98 37.86 -4.46
C LYS A 412 8.10 37.40 -5.41
N ASP A 413 8.50 38.25 -6.35
CA ASP A 413 9.58 38.04 -7.32
C ASP A 413 11.01 38.21 -6.76
N GLU A 414 11.17 38.75 -5.54
CA GLU A 414 12.48 38.94 -4.88
C GLU A 414 12.76 37.90 -3.78
N THR A 415 11.81 36.99 -3.55
CA THR A 415 11.90 35.93 -2.55
C THR A 415 13.01 34.91 -2.87
N ILE A 416 13.50 34.18 -1.87
CA ILE A 416 14.49 33.11 -2.07
C ILE A 416 13.96 32.09 -3.07
N LEU A 417 12.69 31.68 -2.93
CA LEU A 417 12.06 30.75 -3.87
C LEU A 417 12.04 31.32 -5.29
N ALA A 418 11.71 32.60 -5.47
CA ALA A 418 11.73 33.23 -6.78
C ALA A 418 13.14 33.29 -7.38
N ASN A 419 14.16 33.61 -6.58
CA ASN A 419 15.55 33.65 -7.06
C ASN A 419 16.08 32.27 -7.47
N VAL A 420 15.82 31.24 -6.65
CA VAL A 420 16.15 29.85 -7.02
C VAL A 420 15.37 29.44 -8.26
N SER A 421 14.08 29.80 -8.34
CA SER A 421 13.23 29.47 -9.48
C SER A 421 13.66 30.18 -10.76
N LYS A 422 14.16 31.42 -10.71
CA LYS A 422 14.74 32.12 -11.87
C LYS A 422 15.98 31.40 -12.41
N GLN A 423 16.84 30.89 -11.53
CA GLN A 423 18.02 30.12 -11.96
C GLN A 423 17.63 28.79 -12.59
N VAL A 424 16.67 28.09 -12.01
CA VAL A 424 16.19 26.80 -12.52
C VAL A 424 15.34 26.97 -13.78
N ALA A 425 14.66 28.11 -13.95
CA ALA A 425 13.81 28.41 -15.10
C ALA A 425 14.54 28.32 -16.45
N VAL A 426 15.85 28.61 -16.47
CA VAL A 426 16.72 28.46 -17.66
C VAL A 426 16.69 27.03 -18.19
N VAL A 427 16.58 26.02 -17.32
CA VAL A 427 16.48 24.61 -17.71
C VAL A 427 15.14 24.31 -18.40
N PHE A 428 14.11 25.11 -18.13
CA PHE A 428 12.76 24.96 -18.66
C PHE A 428 12.44 25.88 -19.84
N GLU A 429 13.31 26.85 -20.17
CA GLU A 429 13.19 27.68 -21.37
C GLU A 429 13.05 26.84 -22.66
N PRO A 430 13.84 25.76 -22.89
CA PRO A 430 13.70 24.92 -24.08
C PRO A 430 12.36 24.16 -24.15
N LEU A 431 11.62 24.08 -23.04
CA LEU A 431 10.31 23.42 -22.94
C LEU A 431 9.14 24.37 -23.18
N GLY A 432 9.41 25.68 -23.31
CA GLY A 432 8.41 26.72 -23.57
C GLY A 432 7.75 27.35 -22.36
N PHE A 433 8.13 26.97 -21.13
CA PHE A 433 7.55 27.50 -19.89
C PHE A 433 8.61 27.96 -18.86
N GLY A 434 9.76 28.44 -19.33
CA GLY A 434 10.88 28.95 -18.52
C GLY A 434 10.59 30.25 -17.73
N THR A 435 9.41 30.38 -17.13
CA THR A 435 9.08 31.48 -16.22
C THR A 435 9.38 31.06 -14.78
N TRP A 436 9.75 32.03 -13.94
CA TRP A 436 10.04 31.74 -12.53
C TRP A 436 8.77 31.31 -11.78
N GLN A 437 7.59 31.82 -12.15
CA GLN A 437 6.31 31.44 -11.54
C GLN A 437 5.96 29.98 -11.82
N ALA A 438 6.10 29.53 -13.07
CA ALA A 438 5.88 28.13 -13.43
C ALA A 438 6.87 27.21 -12.70
N THR A 439 8.14 27.62 -12.64
CA THR A 439 9.20 26.87 -11.95
C THR A 439 8.97 26.79 -10.44
N ALA A 440 8.61 27.91 -9.80
CA ALA A 440 8.25 27.97 -8.38
C ALA A 440 7.02 27.10 -8.06
N SER A 441 6.03 27.11 -8.97
CA SER A 441 4.84 26.26 -8.85
C SER A 441 5.19 24.77 -8.93
N LEU A 442 6.15 24.37 -9.77
CA LEU A 442 6.63 22.97 -9.83
C LEU A 442 7.31 22.52 -8.54
N PHE A 443 8.05 23.40 -7.86
CA PHE A 443 8.62 23.11 -6.54
C PHE A 443 7.53 22.84 -5.50
N SER A 444 6.47 23.64 -5.47
CA SER A 444 5.31 23.39 -4.59
C SER A 444 4.60 22.09 -4.95
N GLY A 445 4.50 21.79 -6.26
CA GLY A 445 3.91 20.55 -6.76
C GLY A 445 4.69 19.29 -6.39
N PHE A 446 5.97 19.41 -6.04
CA PHE A 446 6.79 18.30 -5.55
C PHE A 446 6.23 17.76 -4.23
N VAL A 447 5.67 18.62 -3.37
CA VAL A 447 4.99 18.22 -2.14
C VAL A 447 3.68 17.52 -2.47
N ALA A 448 2.79 18.21 -3.19
CA ALA A 448 1.50 17.68 -3.63
C ALA A 448 1.05 18.38 -4.93
N LYS A 449 0.52 17.62 -5.90
CA LYS A 449 0.27 18.12 -7.26
C LYS A 449 -0.84 19.17 -7.35
N GLU A 450 -1.87 19.05 -6.53
CA GLU A 450 -2.95 20.03 -6.45
C GLU A 450 -2.48 21.42 -5.99
N VAL A 451 -1.38 21.47 -5.24
CA VAL A 451 -0.76 22.73 -4.76
C VAL A 451 -0.22 23.55 -5.93
N VAL A 452 0.06 22.96 -7.08
CA VAL A 452 0.51 23.70 -8.27
C VAL A 452 -0.49 24.80 -8.64
N LEU A 453 -1.79 24.52 -8.61
CA LEU A 453 -2.81 25.53 -8.94
C LEU A 453 -2.88 26.63 -7.87
N SER A 454 -2.79 26.25 -6.60
CA SER A 454 -2.79 27.22 -5.48
C SER A 454 -1.56 28.12 -5.53
N ALA A 455 -0.38 27.55 -5.82
CA ALA A 455 0.86 28.28 -5.99
C ALA A 455 0.83 29.18 -7.22
N MET A 456 0.27 28.71 -8.34
CA MET A 456 0.05 29.55 -9.53
C MET A 456 -0.88 30.71 -9.23
N GLY A 457 -1.98 30.49 -8.49
CA GLY A 457 -2.83 31.55 -7.96
C GLY A 457 -2.04 32.62 -7.22
N ASN A 458 -1.23 32.17 -6.25
CA ASN A 458 -0.41 33.04 -5.42
C ASN A 458 0.64 33.84 -6.23
N PHE A 459 1.31 33.22 -7.21
CA PHE A 459 2.41 33.82 -7.95
C PHE A 459 1.98 34.64 -9.18
N TYR A 460 0.90 34.27 -9.87
CA TYR A 460 0.43 34.95 -11.08
C TYR A 460 -0.57 36.06 -10.79
N VAL A 461 -1.48 35.86 -9.84
CA VAL A 461 -2.52 36.87 -9.51
C VAL A 461 -2.03 37.83 -8.43
N GLY A 462 -1.06 37.41 -7.61
CA GLY A 462 -0.41 38.29 -6.63
C GLY A 462 -1.26 38.63 -5.41
N GLU A 463 -2.58 38.46 -5.48
CA GLU A 463 -3.49 38.64 -4.36
C GLU A 463 -3.31 37.53 -3.32
N LYS A 464 -3.22 37.94 -2.04
CA LYS A 464 -3.68 37.06 -0.95
C LYS A 464 -5.08 36.64 -1.38
N ILE A 465 -5.34 35.35 -1.55
CA ILE A 465 -6.73 34.86 -1.53
C ILE A 465 -7.21 35.18 -0.11
N GLU A 466 -7.64 36.42 0.11
CA GLU A 466 -8.58 36.76 1.15
C GLU A 466 -9.88 36.10 0.67
N GLU A 467 -10.02 34.81 0.96
CA GLU A 467 -11.30 34.38 1.50
C GLU A 467 -11.62 35.43 2.57
N GLU A 468 -12.75 36.13 2.42
CA GLU A 468 -13.26 37.03 3.45
C GLU A 468 -13.16 36.30 4.79
N LYS A 469 -12.10 36.58 5.55
CA LYS A 469 -11.86 35.96 6.85
C LYS A 469 -12.88 36.58 7.77
N LYS A 470 -14.09 36.03 7.75
CA LYS A 470 -15.06 36.24 8.81
C LYS A 470 -14.33 35.88 10.09
N ASN A 471 -14.21 36.86 10.99
CA ASN A 471 -13.84 36.60 12.37
C ASN A 471 -14.99 35.80 12.99
N LEU A 472 -14.99 34.49 12.76
CA LEU A 472 -15.99 33.59 13.27
C LEU A 472 -15.82 33.51 14.77
N THR A 473 -16.87 33.81 15.51
CA THR A 473 -16.89 33.53 16.95
C THR A 473 -16.84 32.01 17.16
N PHE A 474 -16.39 31.57 18.35
CA PHE A 474 -16.24 30.14 18.66
C PHE A 474 -17.52 29.33 18.40
N ILE A 475 -18.69 29.91 18.68
CA ILE A 475 -19.99 29.29 18.47
C ILE A 475 -20.34 29.19 16.99
N GLU A 476 -20.07 30.23 16.20
CA GLU A 476 -20.28 30.23 14.75
C GLU A 476 -19.38 29.20 14.06
N GLY A 477 -18.10 29.12 14.46
CA GLY A 477 -17.17 28.12 13.93
C GLY A 477 -17.57 26.67 14.25
N LEU A 478 -18.06 26.40 15.48
CA LEU A 478 -18.61 25.08 15.83
C LEU A 478 -19.86 24.73 15.03
N SER A 479 -20.75 25.72 14.82
CA SER A 479 -21.93 25.55 13.99
C SER A 479 -21.55 25.24 12.55
N GLU A 480 -20.54 25.91 12.01
CA GLU A 480 -20.07 25.71 10.63
C GLU A 480 -19.42 24.34 10.43
N ILE A 481 -18.62 23.87 11.39
CA ILE A 481 -18.08 22.50 11.39
C ILE A 481 -19.22 21.47 11.44
N GLY A 482 -20.22 21.70 12.30
CA GLY A 482 -21.37 20.82 12.46
C GLY A 482 -22.25 20.76 11.22
N SER A 483 -22.60 21.92 10.64
CA SER A 483 -23.37 21.98 9.39
C SER A 483 -22.59 21.39 8.22
N GLY A 484 -21.27 21.64 8.16
CA GLY A 484 -20.40 21.04 7.16
C GLY A 484 -20.37 19.52 7.25
N PHE A 485 -20.40 18.94 8.45
CA PHE A 485 -20.46 17.48 8.62
C PHE A 485 -21.80 16.90 8.17
N VAL A 486 -22.91 17.58 8.50
CA VAL A 486 -24.25 17.17 8.02
C VAL A 486 -24.33 17.25 6.50
N GLU A 487 -23.82 18.33 5.91
CA GLU A 487 -23.72 18.52 4.47
C GLU A 487 -22.87 17.42 3.82
N ALA A 488 -21.72 17.06 4.42
CA ALA A 488 -20.88 15.97 3.93
C ALA A 488 -21.61 14.62 3.90
N ASN A 489 -22.39 14.29 4.94
CA ASN A 489 -23.18 13.07 4.97
C ASN A 489 -24.32 13.08 3.92
N ILE A 490 -25.00 14.23 3.76
CA ILE A 490 -26.04 14.38 2.72
C ILE A 490 -25.42 14.24 1.32
N ASN A 491 -24.29 14.90 1.07
CA ASN A 491 -23.57 14.84 -0.20
C ASN A 491 -23.02 13.43 -0.46
N LEU A 492 -22.58 12.70 0.56
CA LEU A 492 -22.22 11.28 0.42
C LEU A 492 -23.39 10.46 -0.09
N VAL A 493 -24.58 10.61 0.51
CA VAL A 493 -25.77 9.87 0.07
C VAL A 493 -26.14 10.25 -1.37
N LYS A 494 -26.14 11.55 -1.71
CA LYS A 494 -26.37 12.03 -3.09
C LYS A 494 -25.35 11.46 -4.07
N ASN A 495 -24.07 11.51 -3.73
CA ASN A 495 -22.98 11.01 -4.56
C ASN A 495 -23.11 9.49 -4.76
N PHE A 496 -23.47 8.75 -3.71
CA PHE A 496 -23.69 7.30 -3.80
C PHE A 496 -24.89 6.96 -4.69
N VAL A 497 -25.99 7.69 -4.60
CA VAL A 497 -27.14 7.55 -5.51
C VAL A 497 -26.73 7.87 -6.96
N ALA A 498 -25.89 8.90 -7.17
CA ALA A 498 -25.36 9.27 -8.48
C ALA A 498 -24.34 8.25 -9.05
N ILE A 499 -23.89 7.25 -8.30
CA ILE A 499 -23.14 6.10 -8.86
C ILE A 499 -24.09 5.17 -9.62
N PHE A 500 -25.31 5.02 -9.13
CA PHE A 500 -26.32 4.12 -9.70
C PHE A 500 -27.35 4.84 -10.59
N GLY A 501 -27.38 6.18 -10.58
CA GLY A 501 -28.22 7.02 -11.44
C GLY A 501 -27.42 7.90 -12.42
N PHE A 502 -27.94 8.11 -13.64
CA PHE A 502 -27.37 8.95 -14.70
C PHE A 502 -27.45 10.46 -14.41
N THR A 503 -27.00 10.93 -13.25
CA THR A 503 -26.93 12.38 -12.95
C THR A 503 -25.59 12.98 -13.36
N LYS A 504 -25.63 14.05 -14.16
CA LYS A 504 -24.46 14.81 -14.61
C LYS A 504 -23.72 15.41 -13.41
N GLN A 505 -22.43 15.15 -13.33
CA GLN A 505 -21.50 15.63 -12.31
C GLN A 505 -21.32 17.15 -12.41
N GLN A 506 -21.39 17.87 -11.29
CA GLN A 506 -21.08 19.30 -11.23
C GLN A 506 -19.58 19.51 -11.43
N GLN A 507 -19.24 20.31 -12.45
CA GLN A 507 -17.87 20.73 -12.74
C GLN A 507 -17.50 21.87 -11.78
N GLN A 508 -16.35 21.74 -11.12
CA GLN A 508 -15.78 22.75 -10.22
C GLN A 508 -15.53 24.06 -11.00
N GLU A 509 -16.14 25.16 -10.54
CA GLU A 509 -15.99 26.49 -11.15
C GLU A 509 -14.65 27.06 -10.71
N PHE A 510 -13.66 27.05 -11.62
CA PHE A 510 -12.32 27.54 -11.33
C PHE A 510 -12.26 29.07 -11.43
N ASP A 511 -11.42 29.66 -10.57
CA ASP A 511 -11.27 31.10 -10.40
C ASP A 511 -10.99 31.82 -11.74
N LYS A 512 -11.91 32.71 -12.16
CA LYS A 512 -11.83 33.39 -13.47
C LYS A 512 -10.57 34.26 -13.60
N ASN A 513 -10.09 34.81 -12.48
CA ASN A 513 -8.90 35.67 -12.41
C ASN A 513 -7.60 34.90 -12.64
N LEU A 514 -7.51 33.67 -12.11
CA LEU A 514 -6.35 32.80 -12.37
C LEU A 514 -6.34 32.31 -13.82
N ALA A 515 -7.52 31.98 -14.36
CA ALA A 515 -7.64 31.55 -15.73
C ALA A 515 -7.17 32.63 -16.74
N SER A 516 -7.45 33.91 -16.50
CA SER A 516 -6.94 35.01 -17.33
C SER A 516 -5.42 35.18 -17.21
N ALA A 517 -4.87 35.19 -16.00
CA ALA A 517 -3.43 35.36 -15.79
C ALA A 517 -2.62 34.23 -16.46
N ILE A 518 -3.14 32.99 -16.45
CA ILE A 518 -2.49 31.86 -17.09
C ILE A 518 -2.59 31.92 -18.62
N ARG A 519 -3.69 32.46 -19.19
CA ARG A 519 -3.80 32.71 -20.64
C ARG A 519 -2.75 33.68 -21.15
N GLU A 520 -2.38 34.68 -20.35
CA GLU A 520 -1.33 35.64 -20.71
C GLU A 520 0.07 35.04 -20.57
N ALA A 521 0.27 34.14 -19.60
CA ALA A 521 1.58 33.57 -19.30
C ALA A 521 1.95 32.35 -20.18
N PHE A 522 0.98 31.62 -20.72
CA PHE A 522 1.22 30.38 -21.49
C PHE A 522 0.59 30.44 -22.88
N THR A 523 1.31 29.92 -23.87
CA THR A 523 0.74 29.50 -25.16
C THR A 523 0.15 28.08 -25.05
N PRO A 524 -0.78 27.66 -25.93
CA PRO A 524 -1.32 26.30 -25.92
C PRO A 524 -0.24 25.20 -25.99
N ILE A 525 0.82 25.43 -26.78
CA ILE A 525 1.94 24.48 -26.90
C ILE A 525 2.72 24.40 -25.59
N SER A 526 3.07 25.55 -25.01
CA SER A 526 3.77 25.60 -23.72
C SER A 526 2.95 25.01 -22.58
N ALA A 527 1.62 25.21 -22.60
CA ALA A 527 0.70 24.64 -21.64
C ALA A 527 0.68 23.11 -21.74
N TYR A 528 0.57 22.55 -22.96
CA TYR A 528 0.62 21.09 -23.13
C TYR A 528 1.98 20.50 -22.73
N SER A 529 3.08 21.18 -23.10
CA SER A 529 4.43 20.81 -22.67
C SER A 529 4.56 20.80 -21.14
N PHE A 530 4.03 21.83 -20.46
CA PHE A 530 3.96 21.91 -19.01
C PHE A 530 3.15 20.75 -18.40
N LEU A 531 2.00 20.39 -18.99
CA LEU A 531 1.19 19.25 -18.54
C LEU A 531 1.93 17.92 -18.69
N VAL A 532 2.65 17.71 -19.79
CA VAL A 532 3.49 16.52 -20.01
C VAL A 532 4.63 16.46 -18.99
N PHE A 533 5.27 17.60 -18.69
CA PHE A 533 6.28 17.64 -17.63
C PHE A 533 5.65 17.30 -16.27
N LEU A 534 4.52 17.92 -15.93
CA LEU A 534 3.80 17.72 -14.67
C LEU A 534 3.36 16.26 -14.45
N LEU A 535 2.95 15.61 -15.53
CA LEU A 535 2.60 14.19 -15.62
C LEU A 535 3.77 13.29 -15.26
N LEU A 536 4.96 13.53 -15.82
CA LEU A 536 6.08 12.59 -15.75
C LEU A 536 7.04 12.87 -14.60
N TYR A 537 7.14 14.10 -14.13
CA TYR A 537 8.02 14.39 -13.00
C TYR A 537 7.45 13.82 -11.70
N THR A 538 8.33 13.73 -10.70
CA THR A 538 8.06 13.17 -9.37
C THR A 538 6.63 13.45 -8.87
N PRO A 539 5.84 12.41 -8.55
CA PRO A 539 4.41 12.53 -8.30
C PRO A 539 4.06 13.28 -7.02
N CYS A 540 4.72 12.96 -5.91
CA CYS A 540 4.63 13.69 -4.66
C CYS A 540 5.71 13.18 -3.71
N LEU A 541 6.03 13.97 -2.68
CA LEU A 541 7.01 13.59 -1.66
C LEU A 541 6.63 12.31 -0.92
N ALA A 542 5.34 12.14 -0.63
CA ALA A 542 4.85 10.94 0.01
C ALA A 542 5.20 9.67 -0.78
N THR A 543 5.16 9.74 -2.11
CA THR A 543 5.54 8.60 -2.97
C THR A 543 7.03 8.35 -2.90
N VAL A 544 7.87 9.39 -2.97
CA VAL A 544 9.33 9.25 -2.87
C VAL A 544 9.73 8.60 -1.55
N PHE A 545 9.08 9.01 -0.45
CA PHE A 545 9.31 8.43 0.86
C PHE A 545 8.82 6.97 0.94
N ALA A 546 7.64 6.67 0.39
CA ALA A 546 7.14 5.31 0.29
C ALA A 546 8.12 4.41 -0.49
N ILE A 547 8.74 4.91 -1.57
CA ILE A 547 9.77 4.19 -2.33
C ILE A 547 10.99 3.90 -1.44
N LYS A 548 11.45 4.91 -0.67
CA LYS A 548 12.57 4.72 0.27
C LYS A 548 12.26 3.67 1.32
N GLN A 549 11.04 3.67 1.87
CA GLN A 549 10.63 2.74 2.91
C GLN A 549 10.46 1.32 2.38
N GLU A 550 9.81 1.18 1.22
CA GLU A 550 9.50 -0.12 0.63
C GLU A 550 10.72 -0.82 0.04
N LEU A 551 11.67 -0.06 -0.53
CA LEU A 551 12.93 -0.60 -1.05
C LEU A 551 14.08 -0.52 -0.04
N ASN A 552 13.83 0.04 1.15
CA ASN A 552 14.80 0.27 2.22
C ASN A 552 16.15 0.85 1.72
N SER A 553 16.12 1.77 0.75
CA SER A 553 17.33 2.25 0.08
C SER A 553 17.20 3.68 -0.45
N TYR A 554 18.10 4.55 0.00
CA TYR A 554 18.22 5.91 -0.52
C TYR A 554 18.66 5.96 -1.98
N ARG A 555 19.43 4.95 -2.44
CA ARG A 555 19.86 4.86 -3.84
C ARG A 555 18.66 4.80 -4.78
N TRP A 556 17.66 3.98 -4.46
CA TRP A 556 16.45 3.85 -5.29
C TRP A 556 15.52 5.05 -5.17
N MET A 557 15.48 5.70 -4.01
CA MET A 557 14.78 6.98 -3.81
C MET A 557 15.31 8.06 -4.78
N PHE A 558 16.62 8.30 -4.78
CA PHE A 558 17.23 9.28 -5.68
C PHE A 558 17.20 8.85 -7.13
N ALA A 559 17.36 7.55 -7.42
CA ALA A 559 17.19 7.03 -8.78
C ALA A 559 15.78 7.29 -9.31
N SER A 560 14.74 7.10 -8.49
CA SER A 560 13.36 7.41 -8.88
C SER A 560 13.17 8.89 -9.22
N ILE A 561 13.69 9.80 -8.39
CA ILE A 561 13.64 11.25 -8.67
C ILE A 561 14.35 11.56 -9.99
N ALA A 562 15.57 11.05 -10.17
CA ALA A 562 16.37 11.30 -11.37
C ALA A 562 15.71 10.75 -12.64
N ILE A 563 15.18 9.52 -12.60
CA ILE A 563 14.48 8.89 -13.73
C ILE A 563 13.23 9.69 -14.10
N ASN A 564 12.40 10.05 -13.11
CA ASN A 564 11.19 10.84 -13.35
C ASN A 564 11.52 12.22 -13.92
N PHE A 565 12.49 12.93 -13.35
CA PHE A 565 12.87 14.26 -13.82
C PHE A 565 13.46 14.22 -15.23
N THR A 566 14.36 13.27 -15.50
CA THR A 566 15.02 13.12 -16.80
C THR A 566 14.02 12.73 -17.89
N SER A 567 13.14 11.77 -17.61
CA SER A 567 12.08 11.38 -18.55
C SER A 567 11.08 12.51 -18.80
N ALA A 568 10.67 13.24 -17.75
CA ALA A 568 9.79 14.40 -17.88
C ALA A 568 10.40 15.48 -18.77
N TRP A 569 11.67 15.81 -18.55
CA TRP A 569 12.36 16.83 -19.33
C TRP A 569 12.51 16.41 -20.80
N ILE A 570 12.98 15.19 -21.07
CA ILE A 570 13.17 14.67 -22.44
C ILE A 570 11.84 14.62 -23.20
N VAL A 571 10.79 14.05 -22.60
CA VAL A 571 9.51 13.87 -23.29
C VAL A 571 8.82 15.22 -23.50
N SER A 572 8.84 16.11 -22.50
CA SER A 572 8.34 17.49 -22.64
C SER A 572 9.10 18.26 -23.74
N PHE A 573 10.42 18.11 -23.83
CA PHE A 573 11.24 18.74 -24.86
C PHE A 573 10.88 18.25 -26.27
N ILE A 574 10.73 16.93 -26.42
CA ILE A 574 10.32 16.31 -27.68
C ILE A 574 8.93 16.83 -28.08
N VAL A 575 7.96 16.80 -27.16
CA VAL A 575 6.59 17.25 -27.41
C VAL A 575 6.54 18.72 -27.81
N TYR A 576 7.26 19.59 -27.09
CA TYR A 576 7.28 21.03 -27.37
C TYR A 576 7.85 21.33 -28.77
N ASN A 577 8.98 20.73 -29.12
CA ASN A 577 9.61 20.97 -30.42
C ASN A 577 8.84 20.32 -31.58
N LEU A 578 8.23 19.15 -31.38
CA LEU A 578 7.36 18.55 -32.38
C LEU A 578 6.17 19.45 -32.66
N LEU A 579 5.45 19.88 -31.62
CA LEU A 579 4.26 20.74 -31.79
C LEU A 579 4.62 22.12 -32.37
N LYS A 580 5.77 22.68 -31.99
CA LYS A 580 6.28 23.93 -32.55
C LYS A 580 6.60 23.84 -34.03
N ASN A 581 7.04 22.69 -34.54
CA ASN A 581 7.33 22.48 -35.96
C ASN A 581 6.08 22.19 -36.80
N PHE A 582 4.96 21.81 -36.17
CA PHE A 582 3.69 21.52 -36.83
C PHE A 582 2.79 22.76 -37.00
N LEU A 583 3.09 23.84 -36.27
CA LEU A 583 2.43 25.15 -36.32
C LEU A 583 3.35 26.16 -37.04
#